data_AF-X1IZ22-F1
#
_entry.id   AF-X1IZ22-F1
#
_cell.length_a   1.000
_cell.length_b   1.000
_cell.length_c   1.000
_cell.angle_alpha   90.00
_cell.angle_beta   90.00
_cell.angle_gamma   90.00
#
_symmetry.space_group_name_H-M   'P 1'
#
loop_
_entity.id
_entity.type
_entity.pdbx_description
1 polymer ?
#
loop_
_entity_poly.entity_id
_entity_poly.type
_entity_poly.pdbx_seq_one_letter_code
_entity_poly.pdbx_strand_id
1 'polypeptide(L)'
;MKNIDAIIAISEGVKKVLVEGGVNPVNVEVISSGIDFSYFEEDPSALTSKDYLHREFSFAVDDYLVGIVAHLADHKGHQYLIQATKILKQQAPKIKTI
;
A
#
# COMPACT_ATOMS: atom_id res chain seq x y z
N MET A 1 17.85 28.44 -1.71
CA MET A 1 16.94 28.11 -2.84
C MET A 1 16.97 29.18 -3.94
N LYS A 2 18.15 29.68 -4.36
CA LYS A 2 18.20 30.80 -5.32
C LYS A 2 17.99 30.40 -6.80
N ASN A 3 17.91 29.10 -7.11
CA ASN A 3 17.74 28.56 -8.46
C ASN A 3 16.73 27.39 -8.49
N ILE A 4 15.61 27.48 -7.75
CA ILE A 4 14.54 26.47 -7.79
C ILE A 4 13.25 27.18 -8.17
N ASP A 5 12.65 26.79 -9.30
CA ASP A 5 11.40 27.37 -9.79
C ASP A 5 10.17 26.80 -9.07
N ALA A 6 10.18 25.49 -8.80
CA ALA A 6 9.13 24.80 -8.06
C ALA A 6 9.68 23.56 -7.33
N ILE A 7 8.98 23.15 -6.27
CA ILE A 7 9.21 21.94 -5.50
C ILE A 7 7.98 21.06 -5.63
N ILE A 8 8.17 19.81 -6.03
CA ILE A 8 7.08 18.84 -6.13
C ILE A 8 7.05 18.01 -4.83
N ALA A 9 5.93 18.07 -4.13
CA ALA A 9 5.62 17.21 -3.00
C ALA A 9 4.69 16.08 -3.43
N ILE A 10 4.93 14.86 -2.94
CA ILE A 10 4.13 13.69 -3.33
C ILE A 10 2.75 13.63 -2.65
N SER A 11 2.54 14.43 -1.62
CA SER A 11 1.29 14.49 -0.86
C SER A 11 1.20 15.80 -0.07
N GLU A 12 -0.01 16.12 0.36
CA GLU A 12 -0.25 17.26 1.27
C GLU A 12 0.50 17.12 2.60
N GLY A 13 0.69 15.89 3.09
CA GLY A 13 1.48 15.64 4.30
C GLY A 13 2.94 16.05 4.13
N VAL A 14 3.55 15.73 2.99
CA VAL A 14 4.93 16.15 2.68
C VAL A 14 5.00 17.66 2.48
N LYS A 15 4.04 18.26 1.77
CA LYS A 15 3.95 19.72 1.62
C LYS A 15 3.89 20.43 2.97
N LYS A 16 3.06 19.94 3.90
CA LYS A 16 2.96 20.48 5.25
C LYS A 16 4.31 20.49 5.97
N VAL A 17 5.03 19.37 5.96
CA VAL A 17 6.36 19.26 6.59
C VAL A 17 7.37 20.23 5.96
N LEU A 18 7.35 20.39 4.63
CA LEU A 18 8.23 21.34 3.92
C LEU A 18 7.94 22.79 4.33
N VAL A 19 6.66 23.16 4.40
CA VAL A 19 6.24 24.52 4.79
C VAL A 19 6.59 24.81 6.25
N GLU A 20 6.37 23.84 7.15
CA GLU A 20 6.80 23.94 8.56
C GLU A 20 8.33 24.07 8.68
N GLY A 21 9.08 23.49 7.74
CA GLY A 21 10.52 23.66 7.60
C GLY A 21 10.98 24.99 6.98
N GLY A 22 10.06 25.90 6.66
CA GLY A 22 10.36 27.25 6.15
C GLY A 22 10.37 27.39 4.63
N VAL A 23 9.93 26.37 3.89
CA VAL A 23 9.73 26.50 2.43
C VAL A 23 8.50 27.36 2.16
N ASN A 24 8.63 28.33 1.25
CA ASN A 24 7.49 29.16 0.87
C ASN A 24 6.41 28.29 0.20
N PRO A 25 5.17 28.24 0.74
CA PRO A 25 4.11 27.38 0.21
C PRO A 25 3.76 27.63 -1.25
N VAL A 26 3.99 28.85 -1.76
CA VAL A 26 3.73 29.20 -3.17
C VAL A 26 4.69 28.50 -4.14
N ASN A 27 5.82 27.99 -3.65
CA ASN A 27 6.80 27.26 -4.44
C ASN A 27 6.60 25.74 -4.37
N VAL A 28 5.58 25.25 -3.64
CA VAL A 28 5.35 23.80 -3.45
C VAL A 28 4.06 23.36 -4.12
N GLU A 29 4.19 22.57 -5.17
CA GLU A 29 3.09 21.90 -5.86
C GLU A 29 2.95 20.46 -5.38
N VAL A 30 1.72 19.98 -5.21
CA VAL A 30 1.46 18.59 -4.86
C VAL A 30 1.13 17.81 -6.12
N ILE A 31 1.98 16.85 -6.46
CA ILE A 31 1.78 15.92 -7.58
C ILE A 31 2.03 14.52 -7.05
N SER A 32 0.95 13.75 -6.91
CA SER A 32 1.00 12.37 -6.43
C SER A 32 1.72 11.44 -7.41
N SER A 33 2.30 10.34 -6.91
CA SER A 33 2.84 9.29 -7.76
C SER A 33 1.73 8.71 -8.64
N GLY A 34 2.02 8.56 -9.93
CA GLY A 34 1.19 7.77 -10.83
C GLY A 34 1.34 6.27 -10.56
N ILE A 35 0.32 5.50 -10.94
CA ILE A 35 0.35 4.05 -11.00
C ILE A 35 -0.17 3.62 -12.38
N ASP A 36 0.44 2.59 -12.95
CA ASP A 36 -0.06 1.99 -14.18
C ASP A 36 -1.26 1.09 -13.85
N PHE A 37 -2.44 1.48 -14.33
CA PHE A 37 -3.68 0.75 -14.07
C PHE A 37 -3.80 -0.54 -14.87
N SER A 38 -3.02 -0.71 -15.95
CA SER A 38 -3.08 -1.92 -16.77
C SER A 38 -2.76 -3.20 -15.98
N TYR A 39 -1.99 -3.10 -14.89
CA TYR A 39 -1.72 -4.21 -13.96
C TYR A 39 -2.96 -4.69 -13.17
N PHE A 40 -4.01 -3.88 -13.10
CA PHE A 40 -5.23 -4.15 -12.32
C PHE A 40 -6.47 -4.34 -13.19
N GLU A 41 -6.34 -4.14 -14.50
CA GLU A 41 -7.41 -4.44 -15.44
C GLU A 41 -7.64 -5.95 -15.47
N GLU A 42 -8.90 -6.37 -15.45
CA GLU A 42 -9.25 -7.78 -15.66
C GLU A 42 -8.89 -8.16 -17.09
N ASP A 43 -7.73 -8.78 -17.31
CA ASP A 43 -7.37 -9.38 -18.58
C ASP A 43 -8.09 -10.74 -18.72
N PRO A 44 -9.06 -10.88 -19.64
CA PRO A 44 -9.77 -12.14 -19.84
C PRO A 44 -8.87 -13.28 -20.32
N SER A 45 -7.67 -12.96 -20.80
CA SER A 45 -6.64 -13.90 -21.25
C SER A 45 -5.55 -14.17 -20.20
N ALA A 46 -5.51 -13.40 -19.11
CA ALA A 46 -4.57 -13.64 -18.03
C ALA A 46 -4.94 -14.94 -17.29
N LEU A 47 -3.96 -15.85 -17.21
CA LEU A 47 -4.08 -17.15 -16.55
C LEU A 47 -4.19 -17.05 -15.01
N THR A 48 -4.13 -15.84 -14.45
CA THR A 48 -4.30 -15.60 -13.01
C THR A 48 -5.77 -15.55 -12.67
N SER A 49 -6.33 -16.72 -12.38
CA SER A 49 -7.66 -16.87 -11.81
C SER A 49 -7.76 -16.14 -10.46
N LYS A 50 -8.97 -15.70 -10.08
CA LYS A 50 -9.21 -14.99 -8.80
C LYS A 50 -8.80 -15.80 -7.56
N ASP A 51 -8.73 -17.12 -7.68
CA ASP A 51 -8.27 -18.07 -6.67
C ASP A 51 -6.77 -18.41 -6.78
N TYR A 52 -5.99 -17.71 -7.61
CA TYR A 52 -4.56 -18.00 -7.81
C TYR A 52 -3.80 -18.04 -6.48
N LEU A 53 -4.00 -17.07 -5.59
CA LEU A 53 -3.33 -17.04 -4.29
C LEU A 53 -3.78 -18.19 -3.37
N HIS A 54 -5.04 -18.61 -3.46
CA HIS A 54 -5.51 -19.79 -2.74
C HIS A 54 -4.82 -21.05 -3.24
N ARG A 55 -4.68 -21.20 -4.56
CA ARG A 55 -3.99 -22.34 -5.18
C ARG A 55 -2.50 -22.36 -4.89
N GLU A 56 -1.82 -21.23 -5.06
CA GLU A 56 -0.37 -21.07 -4.86
C GLU A 56 0.02 -21.44 -3.41
N PHE A 57 -0.74 -20.94 -2.43
CA PHE A 57 -0.45 -21.17 -1.01
C PHE A 57 -1.22 -22.36 -0.41
N SER A 58 -1.94 -23.14 -1.22
CA SER A 58 -2.74 -24.29 -0.78
C SER A 58 -3.77 -23.95 0.33
N PHE A 59 -4.41 -22.79 0.23
CA PHE A 59 -5.53 -22.39 1.09
C PHE A 59 -6.88 -22.85 0.55
N ALA A 60 -7.86 -23.00 1.43
CA ALA A 60 -9.21 -23.37 1.05
C ALA A 60 -9.91 -22.20 0.34
N VAL A 61 -10.79 -22.50 -0.61
CA VAL A 61 -11.51 -21.47 -1.41
C VAL A 61 -12.31 -20.48 -0.54
N ASP A 62 -12.69 -20.88 0.67
CA ASP A 62 -13.44 -20.08 1.64
C ASP A 62 -12.57 -19.47 2.75
N ASP A 63 -11.24 -19.58 2.64
CA ASP A 63 -10.29 -18.85 3.48
C ASP A 63 -10.26 -17.36 3.11
N TYR A 64 -10.22 -16.50 4.11
CA TYR A 64 -10.06 -15.06 3.94
C TYR A 64 -8.57 -14.70 3.92
N LEU A 65 -8.05 -14.31 2.76
CA LEU A 65 -6.65 -13.91 2.63
C LEU A 65 -6.48 -12.41 2.92
N VAL A 66 -5.57 -12.07 3.83
CA VAL A 66 -5.16 -10.69 4.11
C VAL A 66 -3.64 -10.60 4.09
N GLY A 67 -3.07 -9.57 3.49
CA GLY A 67 -1.63 -9.45 3.40
C GLY A 67 -1.11 -8.04 3.25
N ILE A 68 0.21 -7.90 3.29
CA ILE A 68 0.91 -6.62 3.13
C ILE A 68 2.01 -6.72 2.07
N VAL A 69 1.88 -5.91 1.02
CA VAL A 69 2.92 -5.75 -0.01
C VAL A 69 3.70 -4.49 0.29
N ALA A 70 4.75 -4.62 1.08
CA ALA A 70 5.66 -3.52 1.42
C ALA A 70 7.03 -4.06 1.83
N HIS A 71 8.07 -3.22 1.71
CA HIS A 71 9.40 -3.53 2.23
C HIS A 71 9.33 -3.82 3.74
N LEU A 72 10.11 -4.80 4.21
CA LEU A 72 10.11 -5.20 5.62
C LEU A 72 10.83 -4.15 6.47
N ALA A 73 10.07 -3.19 6.98
CA ALA A 73 10.56 -2.12 7.84
C ALA A 73 9.50 -1.74 8.88
N ASP A 74 9.95 -1.30 10.06
CA ASP A 74 9.09 -1.03 11.22
C ASP A 74 7.90 -0.12 10.89
N HIS A 75 8.15 0.95 10.13
CA HIS A 75 7.15 1.95 9.76
C HIS A 75 6.14 1.45 8.70
N LYS A 76 6.33 0.26 8.14
CA LYS A 76 5.37 -0.36 7.21
C LYS A 76 4.31 -1.20 7.91
N GLY A 77 4.49 -1.51 9.20
CA GLY A 77 3.43 -2.05 10.03
C GLY A 77 3.18 -3.57 9.92
N HIS A 78 4.13 -4.35 9.38
CA HIS A 78 4.05 -5.82 9.35
C HIS A 78 3.80 -6.42 10.74
N GLN A 79 4.41 -5.85 11.78
CA GLN A 79 4.16 -6.25 13.17
C GLN A 79 2.68 -6.14 13.55
N TYR A 80 2.03 -5.04 13.15
CA TYR A 80 0.62 -4.81 13.46
C TYR A 80 -0.30 -5.75 12.68
N LEU A 81 0.05 -6.11 11.44
CA LEU A 81 -0.68 -7.14 10.70
C LEU A 81 -0.68 -8.48 11.48
N ILE A 82 0.49 -8.93 11.95
CA ILE A 82 0.62 -10.17 12.73
C ILE A 82 -0.19 -10.10 14.03
N GLN A 83 -0.12 -8.98 14.74
CA GLN A 83 -0.86 -8.77 15.99
C GLN A 83 -2.38 -8.76 15.75
N ALA A 84 -2.84 -8.08 14.70
CA ALA A 84 -4.24 -8.03 14.31
C ALA A 84 -4.75 -9.43 13.93
N THR A 85 -3.97 -10.22 13.18
CA THR A 85 -4.33 -11.60 12.83
C THR A 85 -4.57 -12.46 14.07
N LYS A 86 -3.76 -12.31 15.12
CA LYS A 86 -3.96 -13.04 16.38
C LYS A 86 -5.32 -12.73 17.01
N ILE A 87 -5.73 -11.47 16.99
CA ILE A 87 -7.04 -11.02 17.51
C ILE A 87 -8.15 -11.57 16.61
N LEU A 88 -8.02 -11.38 15.30
CA LEU A 88 -9.05 -11.75 14.32
C LEU A 88 -9.31 -13.26 14.26
N LYS A 89 -8.30 -14.10 14.48
CA LYS A 89 -8.49 -15.56 14.52
C LYS A 89 -9.53 -16.03 15.56
N GLN A 90 -9.82 -15.22 16.58
CA GLN A 90 -10.86 -15.53 17.57
C GLN A 90 -12.28 -15.35 17.02
N GLN A 91 -12.47 -14.48 16.03
CA GLN A 91 -13.78 -14.11 15.47
C GLN A 91 -13.96 -14.61 14.03
N ALA A 92 -12.86 -14.71 13.28
CA ALA A 92 -12.79 -15.16 11.89
C ALA A 92 -11.72 -16.26 11.77
N PRO A 93 -12.01 -17.51 12.17
CA PRO A 93 -11.01 -18.58 12.24
C PRO A 93 -10.42 -18.98 10.87
N LYS A 94 -11.10 -18.64 9.77
CA LYS A 94 -10.67 -18.87 8.39
C LYS A 94 -9.72 -17.80 7.83
N ILE A 95 -9.31 -16.82 8.63
CA ILE A 95 -8.36 -15.80 8.17
C ILE A 95 -6.95 -16.38 7.99
N LYS A 96 -6.32 -16.09 6.86
CA LYS A 96 -4.92 -16.41 6.54
C LYS A 96 -4.17 -15.12 6.26
N THR A 97 -2.96 -15.02 6.81
CA THR A 97 -2.07 -13.89 6.53
C THR A 97 -1.04 -14.30 5.50
N ILE A 98 -0.93 -13.50 4.44
CA ILE A 98 0.04 -13.66 3.34
C ILE A 98 0.98 -12.46 3.24
#